data_AF-A0A523DIL8-F1
#
_entry.id   AF-A0A523DIL8-F1
#
_cell.length_a   1.000
_cell.length_b   1.000
_cell.length_c   1.000
_cell.angle_alpha   90.00
_cell.angle_beta   90.00
_cell.angle_gamma   90.00
#
_symmetry.space_group_name_H-M   'P 1'
#
loop_
_entity.id
_entity.type
_entity.pdbx_description
1 polymer ?
#
loop_
_entity_poly.entity_id
_entity_poly.type
_entity_poly.pdbx_seq_one_letter_code
_entity_poly.pdbx_strand_id
1 'polypeptide(L)'
;MRLVERLTRVDADTLRHEFTVTDPETWSSPWTASVPLVLNTEPMIEYACHEGNDSMPVMLGGTRAEENAAGPRDEAHAHARPSLGRRALSGVLFGASISRGGFR
;
A
#
# COMPACT_ATOMS: atom_id res chain seq x y z
N MET A 1 23.00 -7.61 9.27
CA MET A 1 22.51 -8.32 8.06
C MET A 1 23.57 -8.48 6.97
N ARG A 2 23.68 -9.68 6.39
CA ARG A 2 24.39 -10.01 5.13
C ARG A 2 23.48 -10.90 4.26
N LEU A 3 23.35 -10.57 2.98
CA LEU A 3 22.65 -11.37 1.97
C LEU A 3 23.67 -11.87 0.95
N VAL A 4 23.63 -13.16 0.61
CA VAL A 4 24.41 -13.73 -0.50
C VAL A 4 23.45 -14.36 -1.49
N GLU A 5 23.49 -13.90 -2.74
CA GLU A 5 22.61 -14.36 -3.81
C GLU A 5 23.39 -15.13 -4.87
N ARG A 6 22.76 -16.17 -5.43
CA ARG A 6 23.27 -16.97 -6.54
C ARG A 6 22.18 -17.14 -7.59
N LEU A 7 22.43 -16.56 -8.76
CA LEU A 7 21.59 -16.71 -9.95
C LEU A 7 22.20 -17.78 -10.85
N THR A 8 21.48 -18.88 -11.07
CA THR A 8 21.93 -19.98 -11.93
C THR A 8 20.92 -20.20 -13.03
N ARG A 9 21.32 -20.10 -14.30
CA ARG A 9 20.48 -20.54 -15.41
C ARG A 9 20.42 -22.06 -15.43
N VAL A 10 19.22 -22.62 -15.29
CA VAL A 10 19.02 -24.08 -15.20
C VAL A 10 18.52 -24.68 -16.50
N ASP A 11 17.87 -23.87 -17.33
CA ASP A 11 17.45 -24.20 -18.70
C ASP A 11 17.26 -22.91 -19.53
N ALA A 12 16.63 -23.02 -20.70
CA ALA A 12 16.42 -21.89 -21.60
C ALA A 12 15.52 -20.80 -20.98
N ASP A 13 14.57 -21.18 -20.14
CA ASP A 13 13.47 -20.32 -19.70
C ASP A 13 13.44 -20.10 -18.18
N THR A 14 14.36 -20.71 -17.43
CA THR A 14 14.36 -20.66 -15.96
C THR A 14 15.71 -20.26 -15.39
N LEU A 15 15.69 -19.27 -14.50
CA LEU A 15 16.78 -18.96 -13.58
C LEU A 15 16.41 -19.47 -12.18
N ARG A 16 17.28 -20.27 -11.56
CA ARG A 16 17.18 -20.54 -10.12
C ARG A 16 17.86 -19.40 -9.36
N HIS A 17 17.08 -18.68 -8.57
CA HIS A 17 17.55 -17.66 -7.64
C HIS A 17 17.60 -18.25 -6.24
N GLU A 18 18.82 -18.44 -5.74
CA GLU A 18 19.05 -18.90 -4.38
C GLU A 18 19.66 -17.77 -3.56
N PHE A 19 19.20 -17.58 -2.34
CA PHE A 19 19.78 -16.57 -1.45
C PHE A 19 19.85 -17.07 -0.01
N THR A 20 20.96 -16.72 0.65
CA THR A 20 21.20 -16.97 2.07
C THR A 20 21.17 -15.66 2.82
N VAL A 21 20.34 -15.60 3.86
CA VAL A 21 20.24 -14.47 4.79
C VAL A 21 20.99 -14.80 6.06
N THR A 22 21.93 -13.94 6.44
CA THR A 22 22.62 -13.99 7.72
C THR A 22 22.35 -12.70 8.49
N ASP A 23 21.46 -12.76 9.48
CA ASP A 23 21.18 -11.62 10.34
C ASP A 23 20.85 -12.07 11.79
N PRO A 24 21.85 -12.10 12.68
CA PRO A 24 21.70 -12.66 14.03
C PRO A 24 20.86 -11.80 14.98
N GLU A 25 20.64 -10.52 14.66
CA GLU A 25 19.74 -9.64 15.43
C GLU A 25 18.27 -9.99 15.17
N THR A 26 17.95 -10.56 14.00
CA THR A 26 16.58 -10.89 13.59
C THR A 26 16.29 -12.40 13.69
N TRP A 27 17.24 -13.26 13.32
CA TRP A 27 17.06 -14.72 13.27
C TRP A 27 18.14 -15.47 14.06
N SER A 28 17.77 -16.61 14.65
CA SER A 28 18.67 -17.44 15.45
C SER A 28 19.75 -18.15 14.65
N SER A 29 19.58 -18.29 13.33
CA SER A 29 20.55 -18.92 12.43
C SER A 29 20.38 -18.40 11.01
N PRO A 30 21.45 -18.44 10.18
CA PRO A 30 21.32 -18.19 8.76
C PRO A 30 20.38 -19.19 8.11
N TRP A 31 19.60 -18.72 7.13
CA TRP A 31 18.69 -19.56 6.37
C TRP A 31 18.83 -19.27 4.88
N THR A 32 18.46 -20.25 4.06
CA THR A 32 18.55 -20.18 2.60
C THR A 32 17.19 -20.48 1.97
N ALA A 33 16.82 -19.72 0.95
CA ALA A 33 15.66 -19.99 0.13
C ALA A 33 16.05 -20.06 -1.35
N SER A 34 15.24 -20.76 -2.13
CA SER A 34 15.45 -20.97 -3.56
C SER A 34 14.12 -20.75 -4.29
N VAL A 35 14.12 -19.88 -5.29
CA VAL A 35 12.95 -19.51 -6.07
C VAL A 35 13.26 -19.70 -7.56
N PRO A 36 12.44 -20.45 -8.32
CA PRO A 36 12.54 -20.48 -9.77
C PRO A 36 11.95 -19.19 -10.34
N LEU A 37 12.77 -18.42 -11.05
CA LEU A 37 12.34 -17.28 -11.85
C LEU A 37 12.14 -17.78 -13.28
N VAL A 38 10.88 -17.87 -13.69
CA VAL A 38 10.47 -18.30 -15.04
C VAL A 38 10.42 -17.09 -15.95
N LEU A 39 10.94 -17.24 -17.17
CA LEU A 39 10.95 -16.21 -18.20
C LEU A 39 9.52 -15.71 -18.46
N ASN A 40 9.32 -14.40 -18.31
CA ASN A 40 8.10 -13.74 -18.74
C ASN A 40 8.28 -13.22 -20.17
N THR A 41 7.22 -13.31 -20.97
CA THR A 41 7.21 -12.76 -22.35
C THR A 41 6.73 -11.31 -22.39
N GLU A 42 6.22 -10.81 -21.28
CA GLU A 42 5.75 -9.44 -21.15
C GLU A 42 6.92 -8.45 -21.10
N PRO A 43 6.75 -7.22 -21.60
CA PRO A 43 7.77 -6.19 -21.47
C PRO A 43 8.15 -5.97 -20.00
N MET A 44 9.45 -5.86 -19.74
CA MET A 44 9.93 -5.41 -18.44
C MET A 44 9.68 -3.91 -18.34
N ILE A 45 8.66 -3.54 -17.57
CA ILE A 45 8.36 -2.14 -17.27
C ILE A 45 9.05 -1.79 -15.96
N GLU A 46 9.78 -0.68 -15.97
CA GLU A 46 10.37 -0.13 -14.75
C GLU A 46 9.25 0.19 -13.75
N TYR A 47 9.40 -0.31 -12.53
CA TYR A 47 8.55 0.10 -11.42
C TYR A 47 9.03 1.47 -10.90
N ALA A 48 8.77 2.53 -11.68
CA ALA A 48 9.07 3.91 -11.30
C ALA A 48 8.03 4.37 -10.24
N CYS A 49 8.24 3.97 -8.99
CA CYS A 49 7.19 4.04 -7.96
C CYS A 49 6.83 5.46 -7.48
N HIS A 50 7.59 6.50 -7.84
CA HIS A 50 7.27 7.90 -7.46
C HIS A 50 7.66 8.96 -8.49
N GLU A 51 8.31 8.57 -9.59
CA GLU A 51 8.63 9.51 -10.66
C GLU A 51 7.36 9.65 -11.54
N GLY A 52 6.73 10.83 -11.49
CA GLY A 52 5.44 11.06 -12.16
C GLY A 52 4.21 10.75 -11.31
N ASN A 53 4.28 10.86 -9.98
CA ASN A 53 3.09 10.81 -9.11
C ASN A 53 2.20 12.06 -9.26
N ASP A 54 1.68 12.28 -10.46
CA ASP A 54 0.76 13.39 -10.81
C ASP A 54 -0.60 13.25 -10.13
N SER A 55 -0.88 12.08 -9.54
CA SER A 55 -2.09 11.88 -8.76
C SER A 55 -2.20 12.85 -7.59
N MET A 56 -1.09 13.20 -6.92
CA MET A 56 -1.11 14.10 -5.77
C MET A 56 -1.45 15.55 -6.14
N PRO A 57 -0.82 16.17 -7.16
CA PRO A 57 -1.26 17.46 -7.70
C PRO A 57 -2.74 17.46 -8.12
N VAL A 58 -3.21 16.41 -8.82
CA VAL A 58 -4.59 16.31 -9.30
C VAL A 58 -5.58 16.17 -8.14
N MET A 59 -5.30 15.29 -7.16
CA MET A 59 -6.17 15.08 -5.99
C MET A 59 -6.31 16.33 -5.13
N LEU A 60 -5.24 17.10 -4.95
CA LEU A 60 -5.27 18.33 -4.15
C LEU A 60 -5.73 19.57 -4.93
N GLY A 61 -5.88 19.47 -6.25
CA GLY A 61 -6.21 20.60 -7.13
C GLY A 61 -7.54 21.27 -6.79
N GLY A 62 -8.57 20.48 -6.44
CA GLY A 62 -9.89 20.99 -6.07
C GLY A 62 -9.86 21.89 -4.84
N THR A 63 -9.31 21.39 -3.73
CA THR A 63 -9.19 22.16 -2.49
C THR A 63 -8.31 23.40 -2.64
N ARG A 64 -7.22 23.31 -3.41
CA ARG A 64 -6.35 24.48 -3.69
C ARG A 64 -7.06 25.56 -4.50
N ALA A 65 -7.93 25.17 -5.45
CA ALA A 65 -8.74 26.14 -6.19
C ALA A 65 -9.71 26.89 -5.26
N GLU A 66 -10.31 26.19 -4.30
CA GLU A 66 -11.19 26.79 -3.29
C GLU A 66 -10.43 27.72 -2.33
N GLU A 67 -9.23 27.34 -1.88
CA GLU A 67 -8.35 28.19 -1.05
C GLU A 67 -7.97 29.48 -1.77
N ASN A 68 -7.57 29.39 -3.04
CA ASN A 68 -7.18 30.55 -3.83
C ASN A 68 -8.35 31.51 -4.07
N ALA A 69 -9.58 30.99 -4.26
CA ALA A 69 -10.77 31.82 -4.44
C ALA A 69 -11.23 32.51 -3.14
N ALA A 70 -10.94 31.92 -1.98
CA ALA A 70 -11.36 32.44 -0.68
C ALA A 70 -10.46 33.57 -0.13
N GLY A 71 -9.28 33.79 -0.72
CA GLY A 71 -8.30 34.78 -0.23
C GLY A 71 -7.61 34.35 1.09
N PRO A 72 -6.67 35.18 1.62
CA PRO A 72 -5.90 34.81 2.80
C PRO A 72 -6.82 34.57 4.00
N ARG A 73 -6.72 33.37 4.58
CA ARG A 73 -7.43 33.01 5.80
C ARG A 73 -6.70 33.60 7.00
N ASP A 74 -7.38 34.39 7.81
CA ASP A 74 -6.91 34.69 9.17
C ASP A 74 -6.80 33.38 9.96
N GLU A 75 -5.64 33.15 10.59
CA GLU A 75 -5.28 31.90 11.30
C GLU A 75 -6.23 31.53 12.45
N ALA A 76 -7.15 32.43 12.83
CA ALA A 76 -8.11 32.24 13.92
C ALA A 76 -9.08 31.05 13.74
N HIS A 77 -9.18 30.47 12.54
CA HIS A 77 -10.13 29.39 12.23
C HIS A 77 -9.50 28.01 11.95
N ALA A 78 -8.22 27.79 12.27
CA ALA A 78 -7.52 26.56 11.91
C ALA A 78 -8.03 25.25 12.58
N HIS A 79 -8.94 25.31 13.57
CA HIS A 79 -9.36 24.13 14.34
C HIS A 79 -10.87 23.91 14.48
N ALA A 80 -11.69 24.57 13.66
CA ALA A 80 -13.13 24.28 13.66
C ALA A 80 -13.41 22.98 12.89
N ARG A 81 -13.45 21.84 13.61
CA ARG A 81 -13.99 20.58 13.07
C ARG A 81 -15.44 20.86 12.66
N PRO A 82 -15.85 20.64 11.40
CA PRO A 82 -17.25 20.79 11.04
C PRO A 82 -18.03 19.75 11.85
N SER A 83 -18.94 20.20 12.70
CA SER A 83 -19.87 19.29 13.35
C SER A 83 -20.70 18.65 12.25
N LEU A 84 -20.59 17.33 12.10
CA LEU A 84 -21.49 16.57 11.25
C LEU A 84 -22.91 16.88 11.71
N GLY A 85 -23.62 17.71 10.95
CA GLY A 85 -25.04 17.93 11.15
C GLY A 85 -25.72 16.58 11.09
N ARG A 86 -26.31 16.14 12.22
CA ARG A 86 -27.15 14.95 12.29
C ARG A 86 -28.35 15.16 11.36
N ARG A 87 -28.22 14.75 10.10
CA ARG A 87 -29.37 14.44 9.26
C ARG A 87 -29.94 13.13 9.80
N ALA A 88 -31.09 13.22 10.45
CA ALA A 88 -31.86 12.06 10.85
C ALA A 88 -32.22 11.26 9.59
N LEU A 89 -31.65 10.07 9.44
CA LEU A 89 -32.12 9.08 8.49
C LEU A 89 -33.41 8.49 9.05
N SER A 90 -34.54 8.90 8.49
CA SER A 90 -35.83 8.30 8.77
C SER A 90 -35.88 6.90 8.15
N GLY A 91 -35.91 5.90 9.04
CA GLY A 91 -36.46 4.54 8.90
C GLY A 91 -36.37 3.80 7.56
N VAL A 92 -35.57 2.72 7.55
CA VAL A 92 -36.03 1.37 7.16
C VAL A 92 -35.29 0.36 8.05
N LEU A 93 -36.02 -0.32 8.94
CA LEU A 93 -35.50 -1.44 9.74
C LEU A 93 -35.48 -2.70 8.87
N PHE A 94 -34.32 -3.06 8.32
CA PHE A 94 -34.08 -4.44 7.87
C PHE A 94 -33.44 -5.21 9.01
N GLY A 95 -34.21 -6.13 9.60
CA GLY A 95 -33.71 -7.07 10.60
C GLY A 95 -32.77 -8.09 9.95
N ALA A 96 -31.53 -8.14 10.42
CA ALA A 96 -30.65 -9.28 10.23
C ALA A 96 -30.18 -9.74 11.62
N SER A 97 -30.73 -10.87 12.07
CA SER A 97 -30.29 -11.56 13.28
C SER A 97 -28.98 -12.28 12.98
N ILE A 98 -27.90 -11.91 13.68
CA ILE A 98 -26.62 -12.65 13.64
C ILE A 98 -26.58 -13.56 14.88
N SER A 99 -26.72 -14.87 14.64
CA SER A 99 -26.45 -15.90 15.63
C SER A 99 -24.95 -15.99 15.89
N ARG A 100 -24.53 -15.87 17.15
CA ARG A 100 -23.15 -16.14 17.59
C ARG A 100 -22.95 -17.66 17.70
N GLY A 101 -22.30 -18.24 16.69
CA GLY A 101 -21.74 -19.60 16.78
C GLY A 101 -20.47 -19.58 17.61
N GLY A 102 -20.48 -20.26 18.76
CA GLY A 102 -19.31 -20.50 19.59
C GLY A 102 -18.36 -21.51 18.96
N PHE A 103 -17.06 -21.22 19.03
CA PHE A 103 -15.99 -22.13 18.64
C PHE A 103 -15.74 -23.13 19.78
N ARG A 104 -15.60 -24.41 19.43
CA ARG A 104 -15.06 -25.46 20.30
C ARG A 104 -13.59 -25.67 20.00
#